data_AF-A0A9P6J9Y6-F1
#
_entry.id   AF-A0A9P6J9Y6-F1
#
_cell.length_a   1.000
_cell.length_b   1.000
_cell.length_c   1.000
_cell.angle_alpha   90.00
_cell.angle_beta   90.00
_cell.angle_gamma   90.00
#
_symmetry.space_group_name_H-M   'P 1'
#
loop_
_entity.id
_entity.type
_entity.pdbx_description
1 polymer ?
#
loop_
_entity_poly.entity_id
_entity_poly.type
_entity_poly.pdbx_seq_one_letter_code
_entity_poly.pdbx_strand_id
1 'polypeptide(L)'
;MSGSIQGRTANEGNVGIFSFAAIFIFLHILFELRVIGTVCKFVTIITKAIGKIRVFFFIFAAATYFFMGGRYDAVNEDFGAENWQFHALMMIYFFFTVILMLNVLIALINGAFNDGDETWRRVWLLNRLQVVESAENLSYLIPGYRQSSPWFPREIYYSATDKEVREFAEKYPSVDNQDVVNADKSRTNNPEDPWTLLQTQQAALKQEMANMQGQSKEQLERLQGQGDALKKQNGDLVKLNDDLNDRLKDMQETFNSQTTALMALIEDMRHRLPPASS
;
A
#
# COMPACT_ATOMS: atom_id res chain seq x y z
N MET A 1 -12.48 67.81 -26.12
CA MET A 1 -13.12 66.49 -25.93
C MET A 1 -12.08 65.45 -26.33
N SER A 2 -11.06 65.12 -25.51
CA SER A 2 -11.10 64.25 -24.32
C SER A 2 -12.11 63.11 -24.52
N GLY A 3 -11.77 61.85 -24.74
CA GLY A 3 -10.52 61.11 -24.56
C GLY A 3 -10.89 59.81 -23.84
N SER A 4 -10.72 58.66 -24.48
CA SER A 4 -10.59 57.36 -23.80
C SER A 4 -10.13 56.29 -24.81
N ILE A 5 -8.82 56.13 -24.91
CA ILE A 5 -8.20 54.95 -25.51
C ILE A 5 -8.40 53.80 -24.53
N GLN A 6 -9.17 52.81 -24.93
CA GLN A 6 -9.40 51.60 -24.17
C GLN A 6 -8.21 50.66 -24.36
N GLY A 7 -7.29 50.69 -23.41
CA GLY A 7 -6.19 49.73 -23.29
C GLY A 7 -6.73 48.35 -22.95
N ARG A 8 -6.86 47.49 -23.95
CA ARG A 8 -7.16 46.07 -23.77
C ARG A 8 -5.84 45.36 -23.44
N THR A 9 -5.73 44.91 -22.20
CA THR A 9 -4.53 44.28 -21.62
C THR A 9 -4.19 42.97 -22.32
N ALA A 10 -3.06 42.93 -23.01
CA ALA A 10 -2.50 41.77 -23.70
C ALA A 10 -1.97 40.65 -22.76
N ASN A 11 -2.43 40.60 -21.50
CA ASN A 11 -1.82 39.78 -20.45
C ASN A 11 -2.64 38.52 -20.06
N GLU A 12 -3.86 38.33 -20.57
CA GLU A 12 -4.70 37.17 -20.21
C GLU A 12 -4.30 35.88 -20.94
N GLY A 13 -3.69 35.97 -22.12
CA GLY A 13 -3.27 34.79 -22.90
C GLY A 13 -2.03 34.07 -22.34
N ASN A 14 -1.17 34.78 -21.61
CA ASN A 14 0.09 34.23 -21.13
C ASN A 14 -0.06 33.42 -19.84
N VAL A 15 -0.97 33.81 -18.94
CA VAL A 15 -1.12 33.15 -17.63
C VAL A 15 -1.51 31.68 -17.79
N GLY A 16 -2.43 31.36 -18.72
CA GLY A 16 -2.83 29.97 -18.99
C GLY A 16 -1.68 29.11 -19.54
N ILE A 17 -0.86 29.67 -20.43
CA ILE A 17 0.30 28.96 -21.01
C ILE A 17 1.38 28.74 -19.94
N PHE A 18 1.64 29.74 -19.09
CA PHE A 18 2.57 29.61 -17.98
C PHE A 18 2.10 28.59 -16.93
N SER A 19 0.80 28.56 -16.59
CA SER A 19 0.24 27.55 -15.69
C SER A 19 0.35 26.14 -16.26
N PHE A 20 0.11 25.97 -17.56
CA PHE A 20 0.23 24.67 -18.22
C PHE A 20 1.69 24.20 -18.31
N ALA A 21 2.61 25.12 -18.61
CA ALA A 21 4.06 24.84 -18.61
C ALA A 21 4.56 24.43 -17.21
N ALA A 22 4.09 25.07 -16.14
CA ALA A 22 4.46 24.71 -14.77
C ALA A 22 4.04 23.27 -14.41
N ILE A 23 2.85 22.83 -14.84
CA ILE A 23 2.39 21.45 -14.64
C ILE A 23 3.27 20.47 -15.42
N PHE A 24 3.63 20.79 -16.67
CA PHE A 24 4.50 19.94 -17.48
C PHE A 24 5.90 19.80 -16.89
N ILE A 25 6.49 20.90 -16.40
CA ILE A 25 7.78 20.88 -15.72
C ILE A 25 7.68 20.01 -14.44
N PHE A 26 6.62 20.17 -13.66
CA PHE A 26 6.42 19.36 -12.45
C PHE A 26 6.27 17.87 -12.77
N LEU A 27 5.49 17.51 -13.80
CA LEU A 27 5.36 16.14 -14.28
C LEU A 27 6.69 15.57 -14.81
N HIS A 28 7.47 16.40 -15.51
CA HIS A 28 8.80 16.04 -15.98
C HIS A 28 9.76 15.76 -14.81
N ILE A 29 9.73 16.59 -13.77
CA ILE A 29 10.51 16.38 -12.54
C ILE A 29 10.09 15.08 -11.84
N LEU A 30 8.79 14.79 -11.76
CA LEU A 30 8.30 13.52 -11.21
C LEU A 30 8.75 12.31 -12.02
N PHE A 31 8.90 12.46 -13.34
CA PHE A 31 9.42 11.42 -14.21
C PHE A 31 10.92 11.20 -14.00
N GLU A 32 11.71 12.26 -13.87
CA GLU A 32 13.15 12.22 -13.58
C GLU A 32 13.46 11.59 -12.20
N LEU A 33 12.56 11.76 -11.22
CA LEU A 33 12.68 11.13 -9.90
C LEU A 33 12.58 9.59 -9.94
N ARG A 34 12.25 8.98 -11.10
CA ARG A 34 12.30 7.53 -11.33
C ARG A 34 13.72 6.95 -11.17
N VAL A 35 14.76 7.77 -11.12
CA VAL A 35 16.12 7.32 -10.78
C VAL A 35 16.22 6.79 -9.33
N ILE A 36 15.34 7.26 -8.43
CA ILE A 36 15.25 6.83 -7.03
C ILE A 36 14.34 5.59 -6.95
N GLY A 37 14.84 4.48 -6.38
CA GLY A 37 14.15 3.19 -6.37
C GLY A 37 12.74 3.22 -5.77
N THR A 38 12.55 3.94 -4.66
CA THR A 38 11.24 4.10 -4.01
C THR A 38 10.23 4.79 -4.93
N VAL A 39 10.63 5.87 -5.60
CA VAL A 39 9.75 6.63 -6.51
C VAL A 39 9.49 5.82 -7.79
N CYS A 40 10.49 5.09 -8.30
CA CYS A 40 10.31 4.22 -9.45
C CYS A 40 9.22 3.16 -9.24
N LYS A 41 9.15 2.58 -8.03
CA LYS A 41 8.08 1.65 -7.67
C LYS A 41 6.71 2.31 -7.80
N PHE A 42 6.53 3.48 -7.19
CA PHE A 42 5.26 4.22 -7.26
C PHE A 42 4.90 4.63 -8.68
N VAL A 43 5.84 5.20 -9.42
CA VAL A 43 5.62 5.66 -10.80
C VAL A 43 5.26 4.49 -11.72
N THR A 44 5.90 3.33 -11.56
CA THR A 44 5.58 2.13 -12.36
C THR A 44 4.16 1.62 -12.06
N ILE A 45 3.78 1.57 -10.78
CA ILE A 45 2.43 1.18 -10.37
C ILE A 45 1.39 2.16 -10.92
N ILE A 46 1.64 3.46 -10.77
CA ILE A 46 0.76 4.53 -11.29
C ILE A 46 0.61 4.42 -12.81
N THR A 47 1.70 4.17 -13.54
CA THR A 47 1.65 4.04 -15.01
C THR A 47 0.84 2.81 -15.43
N LYS A 48 0.99 1.68 -14.73
CA LYS A 48 0.17 0.48 -14.94
C LYS A 48 -1.31 0.73 -14.62
N ALA A 49 -1.59 1.42 -13.50
CA ALA A 49 -2.95 1.78 -13.10
C ALA A 49 -3.60 2.71 -14.14
N ILE A 50 -2.90 3.76 -14.59
CA ILE A 50 -3.37 4.67 -15.65
C ILE A 50 -3.64 3.90 -16.94
N GLY A 51 -2.82 2.91 -17.30
CA GLY A 51 -3.06 2.04 -18.45
C GLY A 51 -4.38 1.27 -18.36
N LYS A 52 -4.63 0.61 -17.23
CA LYS A 52 -5.89 -0.13 -16.97
C LYS A 52 -7.09 0.83 -16.93
N ILE A 53 -6.95 1.99 -16.28
CA ILE A 53 -7.99 3.02 -16.18
C ILE A 53 -8.32 3.60 -17.57
N ARG A 54 -7.34 3.86 -18.42
CA ARG A 54 -7.55 4.37 -19.78
C ARG A 54 -8.42 3.44 -20.62
N VAL A 55 -8.08 2.15 -20.66
CA VAL A 55 -8.85 1.16 -21.42
C VAL A 55 -10.29 1.10 -20.93
N PHE A 56 -10.47 1.05 -19.61
CA PHE A 56 -11.80 1.05 -18.99
C PHE A 56 -12.60 2.32 -19.31
N PHE A 57 -11.97 3.49 -19.23
CA PHE A 57 -12.59 4.78 -19.55
C PHE A 57 -13.01 4.86 -21.01
N PHE A 58 -12.19 4.39 -21.97
CA PHE A 58 -12.56 4.40 -23.39
C PHE A 58 -13.76 3.52 -23.70
N ILE A 59 -13.80 2.29 -23.17
CA ILE A 59 -14.92 1.36 -23.36
C ILE A 59 -16.21 1.98 -22.83
N PHE A 60 -16.15 2.59 -21.65
CA PHE A 60 -17.32 3.18 -21.04
C PHE A 60 -17.74 4.51 -21.64
N ALA A 61 -16.78 5.35 -22.04
CA ALA A 61 -17.08 6.57 -22.78
C ALA A 61 -17.79 6.22 -24.10
N ALA A 62 -17.38 5.15 -24.78
CA ALA A 62 -18.08 4.64 -25.96
C ALA A 62 -19.50 4.14 -25.61
N ALA A 63 -19.67 3.40 -24.51
CA ALA A 63 -20.99 2.94 -24.07
C ALA A 63 -21.93 4.10 -23.67
N THR A 64 -21.41 5.10 -22.96
CA THR A 64 -22.16 6.31 -22.57
C THR A 64 -22.46 7.18 -23.77
N TYR A 65 -21.53 7.32 -24.71
CA TYR A 65 -21.72 8.03 -25.97
C TYR A 65 -22.76 7.33 -26.85
N PHE A 66 -22.76 5.99 -26.89
CA PHE A 66 -23.77 5.21 -27.60
C PHE A 66 -25.14 5.33 -26.92
N PHE A 67 -25.18 5.36 -25.59
CA PHE A 67 -26.41 5.61 -24.84
C PHE A 67 -26.91 7.03 -25.10
N MET A 68 -26.12 8.08 -24.89
CA MET A 68 -26.56 9.48 -25.10
C MET A 68 -26.79 9.87 -26.56
N GLY A 69 -26.00 9.34 -27.49
CA GLY A 69 -26.01 9.68 -28.91
C GLY A 69 -26.74 8.67 -29.80
N GLY A 70 -27.27 7.58 -29.23
CA GLY A 70 -28.08 6.62 -29.94
C GLY A 70 -29.27 7.31 -30.60
N ARG A 71 -29.53 7.02 -31.88
CA ARG A 71 -30.71 7.52 -32.59
C ARG A 71 -31.97 6.99 -31.91
N TYR A 72 -32.51 7.75 -30.96
CA TYR A 72 -33.82 7.53 -30.34
C TYR A 72 -34.99 7.73 -31.31
N ASP A 73 -34.68 8.15 -32.54
CA ASP A 73 -35.55 8.37 -33.70
C ASP A 73 -36.41 7.14 -34.09
N ALA A 74 -35.96 5.92 -33.79
CA ALA A 74 -36.76 4.71 -34.03
C ALA A 74 -37.87 4.48 -32.99
N VAL A 75 -37.91 5.29 -31.93
CA VAL A 75 -38.85 5.18 -30.82
C VAL A 75 -39.45 6.56 -30.52
N ASN A 76 -39.86 7.34 -31.53
CA ASN A 76 -40.48 8.63 -31.23
C ASN A 76 -41.63 9.05 -32.15
N GLU A 77 -42.83 8.95 -31.59
CA GLU A 77 -43.71 10.13 -31.45
C GLU A 77 -44.17 10.33 -29.98
N ASP A 78 -44.06 9.33 -29.09
CA ASP A 78 -44.60 9.38 -27.72
C ASP A 78 -43.62 9.82 -26.60
N PHE A 79 -42.32 9.99 -26.86
CA PHE A 79 -41.32 10.34 -25.83
C PHE A 79 -41.11 11.85 -25.72
N GLY A 80 -42.21 12.58 -25.58
CA GLY A 80 -42.21 13.99 -25.19
C GLY A 80 -41.71 14.18 -23.75
N ALA A 81 -41.31 15.42 -23.44
CA ALA A 81 -40.71 15.87 -22.17
C ALA A 81 -41.57 15.65 -20.90
N GLU A 82 -42.75 15.03 -21.01
CA GLU A 82 -43.67 14.72 -19.91
C GLU A 82 -43.53 13.29 -19.35
N ASN A 83 -42.73 12.43 -19.98
CA ASN A 83 -42.59 11.04 -19.53
C ASN A 83 -41.59 10.91 -18.37
N TRP A 84 -42.09 11.06 -17.14
CA TRP A 84 -41.30 10.91 -15.91
C TRP A 84 -40.56 9.56 -15.84
N GLN A 85 -41.10 8.52 -16.47
CA GLN A 85 -40.51 7.17 -16.53
C GLN A 85 -39.19 7.16 -17.29
N PHE A 86 -39.07 7.93 -18.38
CA PHE A 86 -37.84 8.05 -19.16
C PHE A 86 -36.76 8.78 -18.35
N HIS A 87 -37.14 9.88 -17.68
CA HIS A 87 -36.23 10.61 -16.79
C HIS A 87 -35.79 9.78 -15.58
N ALA A 88 -36.69 8.98 -15.00
CA ALA A 88 -36.36 8.06 -13.91
C ALA A 88 -35.37 6.98 -14.36
N LEU A 89 -35.56 6.40 -15.56
CA LEU A 89 -34.64 5.41 -16.14
C LEU A 89 -33.26 6.02 -16.41
N MET A 90 -33.20 7.26 -16.92
CA MET A 90 -31.95 7.99 -17.14
C MET A 90 -31.23 8.32 -15.82
N MET A 91 -31.96 8.75 -14.78
CA MET A 91 -31.40 8.98 -13.44
C MET A 91 -30.83 7.69 -12.85
N ILE A 92 -31.60 6.59 -12.87
CA ILE A 92 -31.16 5.28 -12.38
C ILE A 92 -29.92 4.81 -13.15
N TYR A 93 -29.93 4.95 -14.48
CA TYR A 93 -28.77 4.64 -15.31
C TYR A 93 -27.56 5.45 -14.90
N PHE A 94 -27.69 6.77 -14.68
CA PHE A 94 -26.59 7.63 -14.26
C PHE A 94 -26.02 7.22 -12.89
N PHE A 95 -26.88 7.00 -11.89
CA PHE A 95 -26.44 6.54 -10.57
C PHE A 95 -25.73 5.19 -10.64
N PHE A 96 -26.29 4.23 -11.38
CA PHE A 96 -25.70 2.91 -11.55
C PHE A 96 -24.34 2.98 -12.26
N THR A 97 -24.26 3.78 -13.32
CA THR A 97 -23.07 4.09 -14.11
C THR A 97 -21.96 4.69 -13.23
N VAL A 98 -22.27 5.64 -12.36
CA VAL A 98 -21.29 6.24 -11.43
C VAL A 98 -20.85 5.25 -10.35
N ILE A 99 -21.79 4.54 -9.72
CA ILE A 99 -21.49 3.60 -8.63
C ILE A 99 -20.65 2.43 -9.15
N LEU A 100 -21.02 1.84 -10.29
CA LEU A 100 -20.24 0.78 -10.92
C LEU A 100 -18.86 1.27 -11.33
N MET A 101 -18.76 2.47 -11.91
CA MET A 101 -17.50 3.08 -12.27
C MET A 101 -16.55 3.20 -11.09
N LEU A 102 -17.04 3.71 -9.96
CA LEU A 102 -16.23 3.89 -8.77
C LEU A 102 -15.78 2.56 -8.18
N ASN A 103 -16.67 1.57 -8.10
CA ASN A 103 -16.35 0.24 -7.56
C ASN A 103 -15.31 -0.50 -8.41
N VAL A 104 -15.45 -0.44 -9.74
CA VAL A 104 -14.48 -1.05 -10.66
C VAL A 104 -13.16 -0.29 -10.64
N LEU A 105 -13.18 1.05 -10.54
CA LEU A 105 -11.98 1.87 -10.44
C LEU A 105 -11.16 1.51 -9.18
N ILE A 106 -11.82 1.37 -8.04
CA ILE A 106 -11.17 0.94 -6.79
C ILE A 106 -10.57 -0.46 -6.96
N ALA A 107 -11.30 -1.41 -7.57
CA ALA A 107 -10.80 -2.75 -7.83
C ALA A 107 -9.58 -2.77 -8.77
N LEU A 108 -9.58 -1.96 -9.82
CA LEU A 108 -8.46 -1.84 -10.76
C LEU A 108 -7.22 -1.22 -10.11
N ILE A 109 -7.42 -0.19 -9.27
CA ILE A 109 -6.34 0.45 -8.51
C ILE A 109 -5.74 -0.56 -7.54
N ASN A 110 -6.57 -1.23 -6.73
CA ASN A 110 -6.08 -2.24 -5.78
C ASN A 110 -5.37 -3.39 -6.50
N GLY A 111 -5.89 -3.87 -7.62
CA GLY A 111 -5.23 -4.88 -8.44
C GLY A 111 -3.87 -4.40 -9.00
N ALA A 112 -3.77 -3.14 -9.42
CA ALA A 112 -2.51 -2.57 -9.90
C ALA A 112 -1.47 -2.37 -8.78
N PHE A 113 -1.91 -2.09 -7.55
CA PHE A 113 -1.03 -1.99 -6.38
C PHE A 113 -0.61 -3.36 -5.82
N ASN A 114 -1.46 -4.37 -5.92
CA ASN A 114 -1.21 -5.71 -5.38
C ASN A 114 -0.53 -6.66 -6.37
N ASP A 115 -0.40 -6.28 -7.65
CA ASP A 115 0.53 -6.92 -8.59
C ASP A 115 1.96 -6.71 -8.07
N GLY A 116 2.44 -7.65 -7.25
CA GLY A 116 3.76 -7.70 -6.60
C GLY A 116 4.92 -7.93 -7.58
N ASP A 117 4.83 -7.32 -8.75
CA ASP A 117 5.61 -7.64 -9.92
C ASP A 117 7.00 -7.00 -9.83
N GLU A 118 8.06 -7.83 -9.78
CA GLU A 118 9.48 -7.45 -9.86
C GLU A 118 9.82 -6.60 -11.10
N THR A 119 8.88 -6.46 -12.04
CA THR A 119 8.98 -5.56 -13.19
C THR A 119 9.44 -4.14 -12.83
N TRP A 120 8.98 -3.56 -11.70
CA TRP A 120 9.45 -2.22 -11.30
C TRP A 120 10.95 -2.20 -10.98
N ARG A 121 11.51 -3.29 -10.46
CA ARG A 121 12.93 -3.43 -10.12
C ARG A 121 13.77 -3.56 -11.39
N ARG A 122 13.28 -4.29 -12.40
CA ARG A 122 13.93 -4.37 -13.73
C ARG A 122 13.92 -3.02 -14.44
N VAL A 123 12.76 -2.34 -14.45
CA VAL A 123 12.61 -1.01 -15.04
C VAL A 123 13.49 0.02 -14.32
N TRP A 124 13.58 -0.06 -12.99
CA TRP A 124 14.47 0.78 -12.20
C TRP A 124 15.94 0.54 -12.55
N LEU A 125 16.37 -0.72 -12.59
CA LEU A 125 17.76 -1.08 -12.96
C LEU A 125 18.10 -0.55 -14.35
N LEU A 126 17.20 -0.73 -15.32
CA LEU A 126 17.41 -0.29 -16.70
C LEU A 126 17.53 1.23 -16.80
N ASN A 127 16.63 1.98 -16.16
CA ASN A 127 16.72 3.45 -16.17
C ASN A 127 18.00 3.93 -15.49
N ARG A 128 18.41 3.31 -14.38
CA ARG A 128 19.65 3.66 -13.70
C ARG A 128 20.87 3.33 -14.55
N LEU A 129 20.86 2.20 -15.26
CA LEU A 129 21.91 1.81 -16.19
C LEU A 129 22.03 2.81 -17.35
N GLN A 130 20.92 3.23 -17.94
CA GLN A 130 20.93 4.24 -19.02
C GLN A 130 21.50 5.60 -18.56
N VAL A 131 21.19 6.02 -17.33
CA VAL A 131 21.78 7.23 -16.73
C VAL A 131 23.28 7.06 -16.52
N VAL A 132 23.72 5.90 -16.02
CA VAL A 132 25.14 5.59 -15.84
C VAL A 132 25.87 5.52 -17.19
N GLU A 133 25.30 4.86 -18.19
CA GLU A 133 25.82 4.79 -19.56
C GLU A 133 25.96 6.18 -20.16
N SER A 134 24.93 7.03 -20.03
CA SER A 134 24.96 8.40 -20.55
C SER A 134 26.04 9.24 -19.85
N ALA A 135 26.20 9.07 -18.54
CA ALA A 135 27.25 9.74 -17.77
C ALA A 135 28.65 9.20 -18.12
N GLU A 136 28.80 7.88 -18.29
CA GLU A 136 30.05 7.23 -18.67
C GLU A 136 30.49 7.68 -20.05
N ASN A 137 29.57 7.68 -21.03
CA ASN A 137 29.81 8.13 -22.41
C ASN A 137 30.31 9.58 -22.47
N LEU A 138 29.79 10.46 -21.61
CA LEU A 138 30.27 11.84 -21.52
C LEU A 138 31.68 11.92 -20.88
N SER A 139 31.97 11.07 -19.90
CA SER A 139 33.26 11.01 -19.21
C SER A 139 34.37 10.29 -20.00
N TYR A 140 34.00 9.53 -21.04
CA TYR A 140 34.92 8.72 -21.84
C TYR A 140 36.01 9.53 -22.55
N LEU A 141 35.73 10.80 -22.83
CA LEU A 141 36.64 11.71 -23.53
C LEU A 141 37.70 12.35 -22.61
N ILE A 142 37.62 12.14 -21.29
CA ILE A 142 38.53 12.77 -20.32
C ILE A 142 39.75 11.85 -20.10
N PRO A 143 40.97 12.27 -20.49
CA PRO A 143 42.17 11.45 -20.33
C PRO A 143 42.48 11.23 -18.84
N GLY A 144 42.81 9.99 -18.47
CA GLY A 144 43.19 9.61 -17.10
C GLY A 144 42.03 9.32 -16.13
N TYR A 145 40.76 9.60 -16.50
CA TYR A 145 39.60 9.42 -15.62
C TYR A 145 39.36 7.95 -15.21
N ARG A 146 39.62 7.00 -16.10
CA ARG A 146 39.56 5.55 -15.79
C ARG A 146 40.72 5.04 -14.94
N GLN A 147 41.85 5.75 -14.91
CA GLN A 147 43.09 5.26 -14.29
C GLN A 147 43.24 5.70 -12.84
N SER A 148 42.59 6.80 -12.45
CA SER A 148 42.78 7.45 -11.13
C SER A 148 41.58 7.38 -10.19
N SER A 149 40.62 6.48 -10.43
CA SER A 149 39.34 6.50 -9.71
C SER A 149 39.03 5.22 -8.93
N PRO A 150 38.61 5.30 -7.65
CA PRO A 150 38.01 4.18 -6.93
C PRO A 150 36.61 3.81 -7.44
N TRP A 151 36.02 4.60 -8.34
CA TRP A 151 34.66 4.42 -8.89
C TRP A 151 34.60 3.36 -10.01
N PHE A 152 35.75 2.95 -10.56
CA PHE A 152 35.85 1.88 -11.56
C PHE A 152 36.62 0.69 -10.97
N PRO A 153 35.92 -0.33 -10.43
CA PRO A 153 36.58 -1.50 -9.88
C PRO A 153 37.32 -2.25 -11.00
N ARG A 154 38.56 -2.67 -10.72
CA ARG A 154 39.34 -3.52 -11.64
C ARG A 154 38.75 -4.91 -11.81
N GLU A 155 38.02 -5.39 -10.80
CA GLU A 155 37.46 -6.74 -10.73
C GLU A 155 36.03 -6.66 -10.15
N ILE A 156 35.09 -7.37 -10.78
CA ILE A 156 33.70 -7.46 -10.31
C ILE A 156 33.52 -8.86 -9.72
N TYR A 157 33.35 -8.93 -8.40
CA TYR A 157 33.07 -10.18 -7.70
C TYR A 157 31.55 -10.39 -7.63
N TYR A 158 31.08 -11.50 -8.17
CA TYR A 158 29.70 -11.94 -8.00
C TYR A 158 29.64 -12.89 -6.81
N SER A 159 29.03 -12.46 -5.71
CA SER A 159 28.68 -13.39 -4.62
C SER A 159 27.43 -14.17 -5.06
N ALA A 160 27.59 -15.46 -5.28
CA ALA A 160 26.46 -16.37 -5.51
C ALA A 160 26.30 -17.27 -4.29
N THR A 161 25.06 -17.53 -3.91
CA THR A 161 24.75 -18.50 -2.85
C THR A 161 25.08 -19.91 -3.35
N ASP A 162 25.55 -20.82 -2.49
CA ASP A 162 25.91 -22.20 -2.89
C ASP A 162 24.79 -22.92 -3.67
N LYS A 163 23.52 -22.59 -3.38
CA LYS A 163 22.35 -23.10 -4.12
C LYS A 163 22.29 -22.58 -5.56
N GLU A 164 22.53 -21.29 -5.77
CA GLU A 164 22.48 -20.64 -7.09
C GLU A 164 23.63 -21.10 -7.98
N VAL A 165 24.81 -21.36 -7.39
CA VAL A 165 25.97 -21.93 -8.09
C VAL A 165 25.67 -23.35 -8.57
N ARG A 166 25.01 -24.17 -7.73
CA ARG A 166 24.64 -25.54 -8.07
C ARG A 166 23.60 -25.60 -9.18
N GLU A 167 22.57 -24.76 -9.11
CA GLU A 167 21.54 -24.66 -10.15
C GLU A 167 22.12 -24.15 -11.49
N PHE A 168 23.10 -23.23 -11.45
CA PHE A 168 23.79 -22.78 -12.65
C PHE A 168 24.65 -23.89 -13.27
N ALA A 169 25.38 -24.65 -12.45
CA ALA A 169 26.20 -25.78 -12.90
C ALA A 169 25.37 -26.90 -13.53
N GLU A 170 24.18 -27.18 -12.98
CA GLU A 170 23.22 -28.12 -13.57
C GLU A 170 22.66 -27.61 -14.91
N LYS A 171 22.46 -26.29 -15.04
CA LYS A 171 21.91 -25.66 -16.25
C LYS A 171 22.93 -25.51 -17.39
N TYR A 172 24.21 -25.39 -17.07
CA TYR A 172 25.29 -25.17 -18.05
C TYR A 172 26.50 -26.07 -17.77
N PRO A 173 26.42 -27.38 -18.08
CA PRO A 173 27.44 -28.38 -17.73
C PRO A 173 28.75 -28.28 -18.54
N SER A 174 28.88 -27.32 -19.47
CA SER A 174 30.03 -27.19 -20.39
C SER A 174 31.05 -26.12 -20.01
N VAL A 175 30.95 -25.49 -18.83
CA VAL A 175 32.00 -24.57 -18.34
C VAL A 175 33.00 -25.42 -17.55
N ASP A 176 34.09 -25.77 -18.22
CA ASP A 176 35.18 -26.59 -17.69
C ASP A 176 35.84 -25.89 -16.47
N ASN A 177 35.72 -26.51 -15.30
CA ASN A 177 36.17 -25.99 -14.00
C ASN A 177 37.67 -26.26 -13.73
N GLN A 178 38.48 -26.43 -14.78
CA GLN A 178 39.89 -26.80 -14.61
C GLN A 178 40.77 -25.63 -14.11
N ASP A 179 40.37 -24.38 -14.37
CA ASP A 179 41.15 -23.18 -13.99
C ASP A 179 40.92 -22.71 -12.55
N VAL A 180 39.81 -23.11 -11.92
CA VAL A 180 39.42 -22.64 -10.56
C VAL A 180 40.08 -23.47 -9.46
N VAL A 181 40.37 -24.75 -9.73
CA VAL A 181 40.85 -25.72 -8.72
C VAL A 181 42.36 -25.64 -8.48
N ASN A 182 43.14 -25.14 -9.44
CA ASN A 182 44.61 -25.07 -9.32
C ASN A 182 45.12 -23.84 -8.56
N ALA A 183 44.31 -22.78 -8.41
CA ALA A 183 44.68 -21.59 -7.64
C ALA A 183 44.57 -21.79 -6.11
N ASP A 184 43.78 -22.76 -5.67
CA ASP A 184 43.45 -22.99 -4.25
C ASP A 184 44.55 -23.77 -3.49
N LYS A 185 45.24 -24.70 -4.17
CA LYS A 185 46.22 -25.59 -3.53
C LYS A 185 47.58 -24.95 -3.21
N SER A 186 47.86 -23.76 -3.73
CA SER A 186 49.14 -23.06 -3.49
C SER A 186 49.10 -22.12 -2.28
N ARG A 187 47.93 -21.89 -1.66
CA ARG A 187 47.73 -20.87 -0.61
C ARG A 187 47.78 -21.40 0.83
N THR A 188 47.64 -22.69 1.06
CA THR A 188 47.36 -23.25 2.41
C THR A 188 48.54 -23.28 3.40
N ASN A 189 49.70 -22.68 3.11
CA ASN A 189 50.90 -22.81 3.95
C ASN A 189 51.39 -21.51 4.60
N ASN A 190 50.61 -20.42 4.62
CA ASN A 190 50.98 -19.19 5.34
C ASN A 190 50.07 -18.97 6.57
N PRO A 191 50.60 -18.93 7.81
CA PRO A 191 49.80 -18.80 9.04
C PRO A 191 49.14 -17.42 9.26
N GLU A 192 49.23 -16.50 8.29
CA GLU A 192 48.58 -15.18 8.31
C GLU A 192 47.53 -15.00 7.18
N ASP A 193 46.96 -16.10 6.68
CA ASP A 193 46.01 -16.04 5.56
C ASP A 193 44.63 -15.52 6.04
N PRO A 194 44.05 -14.46 5.42
CA PRO A 194 42.76 -13.86 5.81
C PRO A 194 41.59 -14.85 5.91
N TRP A 195 41.72 -16.01 5.25
CA TRP A 195 40.73 -17.08 5.26
C TRP A 195 40.57 -17.77 6.62
N THR A 196 41.66 -17.91 7.38
CA THR A 196 41.61 -18.47 8.74
C THR A 196 40.87 -17.54 9.70
N LEU A 197 41.12 -16.23 9.58
CA LEU A 197 40.46 -15.19 10.37
C LEU A 197 38.95 -15.12 10.06
N LEU A 198 38.57 -15.29 8.79
CA LEU A 198 37.17 -15.37 8.36
C LEU A 198 36.46 -16.60 8.91
N GLN A 199 37.12 -17.77 8.94
CA GLN A 199 36.54 -18.98 9.52
C GLN A 199 36.32 -18.84 11.02
N THR A 200 37.28 -18.25 11.75
CA THR A 200 37.13 -17.94 13.18
C THR A 200 36.01 -16.93 13.43
N GLN A 201 35.88 -15.90 12.58
CA GLN A 201 34.82 -14.90 12.70
C GLN A 201 33.43 -15.48 12.40
N GLN A 202 33.32 -16.38 11.41
CA GLN A 202 32.09 -17.12 11.13
C GLN A 202 31.70 -18.07 12.28
N ALA A 203 32.67 -18.72 12.92
CA ALA A 203 32.42 -19.57 14.08
C ALA A 203 31.91 -18.76 15.29
N ALA A 204 32.52 -17.59 15.55
CA ALA A 204 32.08 -16.67 16.60
C ALA A 204 30.67 -16.13 16.34
N LEU A 205 30.37 -15.72 15.10
CA LEU A 205 29.03 -15.26 14.69
C LEU A 205 27.96 -16.37 14.85
N LYS A 206 28.28 -17.62 14.49
CA LYS A 206 27.36 -18.75 14.69
C LYS A 206 27.05 -18.98 16.17
N GLN A 207 28.04 -18.84 17.04
CA GLN A 207 27.85 -18.99 18.48
C GLN A 207 27.01 -17.84 19.07
N GLU A 208 27.23 -16.60 18.60
CA GLU A 208 26.42 -15.44 19.00
C GLU A 208 24.97 -15.59 18.56
N MET A 209 24.73 -16.07 17.33
CA MET A 209 23.38 -16.39 16.86
C MET A 209 22.70 -17.49 17.67
N ALA A 210 23.43 -18.54 18.08
CA ALA A 210 22.88 -19.60 18.93
C ALA A 210 22.49 -19.07 20.33
N ASN A 211 23.31 -18.20 20.92
CA ASN A 211 23.02 -17.57 22.20
C ASN A 211 21.83 -16.61 22.11
N MET A 212 21.75 -15.80 21.05
CA MET A 212 20.61 -14.91 20.79
C MET A 212 19.31 -15.69 20.54
N GLN A 213 19.39 -16.82 19.83
CA GLN A 213 18.23 -17.65 19.57
C GLN A 213 17.72 -18.34 20.85
N GLY A 214 18.63 -18.75 21.74
CA GLY A 214 18.28 -19.24 23.08
C GLY A 214 17.57 -18.19 23.93
N GLN A 215 18.13 -16.97 24.00
CA GLN A 215 17.52 -15.86 24.74
C GLN A 215 16.16 -15.44 24.18
N SER A 216 16.01 -15.42 22.86
CA SER A 216 14.74 -15.11 22.19
C SER A 216 13.66 -16.15 22.51
N LYS A 217 14.02 -17.44 22.52
CA LYS A 217 13.09 -18.51 22.90
C LYS A 217 12.64 -18.41 24.36
N GLU A 218 13.56 -18.11 25.28
CA GLU A 218 13.25 -17.91 26.69
C GLU A 218 12.34 -16.69 26.91
N GLN A 219 12.58 -15.58 26.20
CA GLN A 219 11.68 -14.42 26.23
C GLN A 219 10.28 -14.77 25.71
N LEU A 220 10.17 -15.58 24.65
CA LEU A 220 8.88 -15.99 24.10
C LEU A 220 8.09 -16.86 25.08
N GLU A 221 8.75 -17.82 25.75
CA GLU A 221 8.11 -18.64 26.79
C GLU A 221 7.62 -17.81 27.98
N ARG A 222 8.38 -16.79 28.39
CA ARG A 222 7.95 -15.85 29.45
C ARG A 222 6.75 -15.01 29.04
N LEU A 223 6.70 -14.55 27.79
CA LEU A 223 5.56 -13.80 27.24
C LEU A 223 4.31 -14.67 27.11
N GLN A 224 4.47 -15.92 26.68
CA GLN A 224 3.35 -16.88 26.64
C GLN A 224 2.79 -17.16 28.04
N GLY A 225 3.66 -17.39 29.04
CA GLY A 225 3.22 -17.59 30.42
C GLY A 225 2.50 -16.37 31.01
N GLN A 226 2.95 -15.15 30.67
CA GLN A 226 2.23 -13.92 31.05
C GLN A 226 0.87 -13.81 30.34
N GLY A 227 0.79 -14.19 29.06
CA GLY A 227 -0.45 -14.22 28.30
C GLY A 227 -1.51 -15.15 28.92
N ASP A 228 -1.11 -16.34 29.34
CA ASP A 228 -2.00 -17.31 30.00
C ASP A 228 -2.46 -16.82 31.38
N ALA A 229 -1.57 -16.20 32.15
CA ALA A 229 -1.92 -15.60 33.44
C ALA A 229 -2.93 -14.45 33.28
N LEU A 230 -2.72 -13.57 32.30
CA LEU A 230 -3.64 -12.47 31.98
C LEU A 230 -5.00 -13.00 31.51
N LYS A 231 -5.02 -14.05 30.69
CA LYS A 231 -6.27 -14.68 30.23
C LYS A 231 -7.08 -15.25 31.40
N LYS A 232 -6.40 -15.87 32.38
CA LYS A 232 -7.04 -16.36 33.61
C LYS A 232 -7.61 -15.20 34.44
N GLN A 233 -6.81 -14.16 34.67
CA GLN A 233 -7.26 -12.98 35.42
C GLN A 233 -8.45 -12.29 34.76
N ASN A 234 -8.46 -12.18 33.43
CA ASN A 234 -9.58 -11.61 32.70
C ASN A 234 -10.84 -12.50 32.79
N GLY A 235 -10.68 -13.82 32.80
CA GLY A 235 -11.79 -14.75 33.05
C GLY A 235 -12.39 -14.63 34.44
N ASP A 236 -11.55 -14.42 35.46
CA ASP A 236 -12.01 -14.21 36.84
C ASP A 236 -12.72 -12.85 36.98
N LEU A 237 -12.25 -11.81 36.28
CA LEU A 237 -12.91 -10.50 36.22
C LEU A 237 -14.29 -10.57 35.55
N VAL A 238 -14.45 -11.34 34.47
CA VAL A 238 -15.75 -11.53 33.82
C VAL A 238 -16.74 -12.20 34.78
N LYS A 239 -16.33 -13.26 35.49
CA LYS A 239 -17.18 -13.92 36.49
C LYS A 239 -17.59 -12.99 37.62
N LEU A 240 -16.68 -12.16 38.10
CA LEU A 240 -16.97 -11.16 39.13
C LEU A 240 -17.98 -10.12 38.63
N ASN A 241 -17.83 -9.67 37.38
CA ASN A 241 -18.75 -8.74 36.76
C ASN A 241 -20.16 -9.33 36.61
N ASP A 242 -20.26 -10.60 36.23
CA ASP A 242 -21.54 -11.31 36.13
C ASP A 242 -22.21 -11.45 37.51
N ASP A 243 -21.47 -11.85 38.57
CA ASP A 243 -21.98 -11.92 39.95
C ASP A 243 -22.48 -10.56 40.46
N LEU A 244 -21.74 -9.48 40.18
CA LEU A 244 -22.15 -8.13 40.52
C LEU A 244 -23.45 -7.73 39.81
N ASN A 245 -23.61 -8.10 38.54
CA ASN A 245 -24.79 -7.77 37.78
C ASN A 245 -26.03 -8.55 38.28
N ASP A 246 -25.86 -9.82 38.64
CA ASP A 246 -26.91 -10.63 39.26
C ASP A 246 -27.36 -10.07 40.61
N ARG A 247 -26.40 -9.64 41.46
CA ARG A 247 -26.70 -8.97 42.73
C ARG A 247 -27.45 -7.65 42.54
N LEU A 248 -27.10 -6.86 41.53
CA LEU A 248 -27.81 -5.62 41.23
C LEU A 248 -29.25 -5.88 40.82
N LYS A 249 -29.49 -6.94 40.03
CA LYS A 249 -30.83 -7.34 39.60
C LYS A 249 -31.69 -7.76 40.80
N ASP A 250 -31.17 -8.61 41.68
CA ASP A 250 -31.87 -9.06 42.90
C ASP A 250 -32.23 -7.88 43.82
N MET A 251 -31.31 -6.92 43.94
CA MET A 251 -31.54 -5.71 44.72
C MET A 251 -32.65 -4.83 44.10
N GLN A 252 -32.68 -4.71 42.78
CA GLN A 252 -33.72 -3.97 42.06
C GLN A 252 -35.09 -4.65 42.16
N GLU A 253 -35.14 -5.98 42.09
CA GLU A 253 -36.37 -6.76 42.32
C GLU A 253 -36.89 -6.58 43.75
N THR A 254 -35.99 -6.61 44.73
CA THR A 254 -36.34 -6.35 46.14
C THR A 254 -36.89 -4.93 46.34
N PHE A 255 -36.25 -3.93 45.72
CA PHE A 255 -36.69 -2.53 45.79
C PHE A 255 -38.08 -2.33 45.15
N ASN A 256 -38.31 -2.95 43.98
CA ASN A 256 -39.60 -2.89 43.29
C ASN A 256 -40.72 -3.56 44.11
N SER A 257 -40.42 -4.70 44.75
CA SER A 257 -41.34 -5.39 45.65
C SER A 257 -41.73 -4.51 46.85
N GLN A 258 -40.75 -3.88 47.50
CA GLN A 258 -41.00 -2.95 48.61
C GLN A 258 -41.83 -1.74 48.17
N THR A 259 -41.53 -1.17 46.99
CA THR A 259 -42.28 -0.04 46.44
C THR A 259 -43.74 -0.42 46.15
N THR A 260 -43.97 -1.62 45.62
CA THR A 260 -45.31 -2.15 45.35
C THR A 260 -46.09 -2.38 46.63
N ALA A 261 -45.45 -2.97 47.65
CA ALA A 261 -46.06 -3.17 48.97
C ALA A 261 -46.43 -1.84 49.63
N LEU A 262 -45.57 -0.82 49.50
CA LEU A 262 -45.82 0.52 50.03
C LEU A 262 -46.97 1.23 49.29
N MET A 263 -47.03 1.12 47.96
CA MET A 263 -48.15 1.62 47.16
C MET A 263 -49.48 0.96 47.55
N ALA A 264 -49.48 -0.36 47.76
CA ALA A 264 -50.68 -1.09 48.22
C ALA A 264 -51.15 -0.63 49.61
N LEU A 265 -50.21 -0.33 50.51
CA LEU A 265 -50.52 0.21 51.85
C LEU A 265 -51.07 1.65 51.79
N ILE A 266 -50.53 2.49 50.88
CA ILE A 266 -51.07 3.83 50.62
C ILE A 266 -52.50 3.75 50.08
N GLU A 267 -52.79 2.83 49.15
CA GLU A 267 -54.12 2.69 48.57
C GLU A 267 -55.14 2.13 49.59
N ASP A 268 -54.75 1.19 50.46
CA ASP A 268 -55.61 0.75 51.58
C ASP A 268 -55.92 1.91 52.54
N MET A 269 -54.92 2.74 52.86
CA MET A 269 -55.14 3.94 53.68
C MET A 269 -56.05 4.95 52.99
N ARG A 270 -55.96 5.10 51.66
CA ARG A 270 -56.82 5.98 50.86
C ARG A 270 -58.28 5.56 50.91
N HIS A 271 -58.57 4.26 50.81
CA HIS A 271 -59.93 3.72 50.89
C HIS A 271 -60.57 3.85 52.29
N ARG A 272 -59.76 4.04 53.34
CA ARG A 272 -60.23 4.23 54.73
C ARG A 272 -60.48 5.69 55.10
N LEU A 273 -60.23 6.66 54.21
CA LEU A 273 -60.51 8.07 54.44
C LEU A 273 -61.97 8.42 54.05
N PRO A 274 -62.75 9.10 54.93
CA PRO A 274 -64.11 9.51 54.61
C PRO A 274 -64.12 10.56 53.48
N PRO A 275 -65.16 10.61 52.63
CA PRO A 275 -65.22 11.58 51.54
C PRO A 275 -65.22 13.00 52.12
N ALA A 276 -64.30 13.83 51.61
CA ALA A 276 -64.24 15.24 51.96
C ALA A 276 -65.59 15.89 51.64
N SER A 277 -66.29 16.34 52.68
CA SER A 277 -67.48 17.17 52.56
C SER A 277 -67.10 18.48 51.88
N SER A 278 -67.65 18.70 50.69
CA SER A 278 -67.71 19.97 49.97
C SER A 278 -68.34 21.07 50.82
#